data_AF-A0A7S0NIG6-F1
#
_entry.id   AF-A0A7S0NIG6-F1
#
_cell.length_a   1.000
_cell.length_b   1.000
_cell.length_c   1.000
_cell.angle_alpha   90.00
_cell.angle_beta   90.00
_cell.angle_gamma   90.00
#
_symmetry.space_group_name_H-M   'P 1'
#
loop_
_entity.id
_entity.type
_entity.pdbx_description
1 polymer ?
#
loop_
_entity_poly.entity_id
_entity_poly.type
_entity_poly.pdbx_seq_one_letter_code
_entity_poly.pdbx_strand_id
1 'polypeptide(L)'
;PAPAPGLSASAVLEVLTRTLGAPPARCHVSMRIGEEAGDDEDLDLDLAVVEPHGTLRVWRLPSGGSNLEPVKLAGEDDRSSDRRVCSATWWSKGRLAFARHDGDVVVASVPDMSNALGEKPEAFDGSPALVTCPRVTDEGTGERVVVLETPPPEIVGAHRWRLATLNARSPREMLRAHLDAEEWGVATQLARTHGLDPDEVHKARWLASPPGKEALNDALAKVTDRAWAAAQCAAAVASTYEQQRFVLVYGLKETERRCGRNAEDETDIKWNWWTRLRLTLLAQLDRLDTLNAVHLGNHAPRAWASFRSETIGAAAVGFATAGNPRAAETILRRHPRAGGPSLLDALEALPETMSPSEYPGLMPWAQPWCGTDAPTSTRGARVPDWVEGSAALRALAQEEADGASDPRLSRDGTSAAALAVKEAHPSAAWLAVATEEMARCGGAPWQPAAARVEGGAAAW
;
A
#
# COMPACT_ATOMS: atom_id res chain seq x y z
N PRO A 1 -39.03 4.55 -4.75
CA PRO A 1 -38.68 3.12 -4.90
C PRO A 1 -39.94 2.25 -4.75
N ALA A 2 -40.19 1.36 -5.73
CA ALA A 2 -41.22 0.33 -5.57
C ALA A 2 -40.83 -0.59 -4.39
N PRO A 3 -41.78 -1.03 -3.55
CA PRO A 3 -41.46 -1.95 -2.46
C PRO A 3 -40.92 -3.26 -3.04
N ALA A 4 -39.78 -3.71 -2.52
CA ALA A 4 -39.23 -5.05 -2.76
C ALA A 4 -40.24 -6.12 -2.26
N PRO A 5 -40.24 -7.32 -2.87
CA PRO A 5 -41.32 -8.28 -2.74
C PRO A 5 -41.25 -8.94 -1.37
N GLY A 6 -42.38 -9.04 -0.67
CA GLY A 6 -42.42 -9.79 0.59
C GLY A 6 -43.59 -9.51 1.52
N LEU A 7 -44.26 -8.35 1.43
CA LEU A 7 -45.52 -8.06 2.14
C LEU A 7 -46.30 -7.05 1.30
N SER A 8 -47.52 -7.40 0.88
CA SER A 8 -48.34 -6.46 0.08
C SER A 8 -48.62 -5.19 0.89
N ALA A 9 -48.61 -4.02 0.25
CA ALA A 9 -48.94 -2.75 0.90
C ALA A 9 -50.26 -2.82 1.72
N SER A 10 -51.19 -3.69 1.29
CA SER A 10 -52.44 -3.98 1.99
C SER A 10 -52.25 -4.68 3.34
N ALA A 11 -51.31 -5.62 3.47
CA ALA A 11 -51.03 -6.31 4.74
C ALA A 11 -50.38 -5.37 5.77
N VAL A 12 -49.50 -4.47 5.31
CA VAL A 12 -48.90 -3.42 6.16
C VAL A 12 -49.97 -2.43 6.61
N LEU A 13 -50.85 -2.00 5.71
CA LEU A 13 -51.99 -1.15 6.03
C LEU A 13 -52.97 -1.84 7.00
N GLU A 14 -53.19 -3.13 6.86
CA GLU A 14 -54.05 -3.93 7.75
C GLU A 14 -53.44 -4.05 9.15
N VAL A 15 -52.14 -4.32 9.26
CA VAL A 15 -51.42 -4.32 10.56
C VAL A 15 -51.48 -2.93 11.19
N LEU A 16 -51.17 -1.87 10.44
CA LEU A 16 -51.22 -0.48 10.91
C LEU A 16 -52.63 -0.07 11.36
N THR A 17 -53.67 -0.36 10.57
CA THR A 17 -55.05 -0.02 10.93
C THR A 17 -55.56 -0.84 12.13
N ARG A 18 -55.12 -2.08 12.28
CA ARG A 18 -55.50 -2.96 13.39
C ARG A 18 -54.77 -2.64 14.69
N THR A 19 -53.56 -2.10 14.63
CA THR A 19 -52.74 -1.75 15.83
C THR A 19 -52.82 -0.28 16.22
N LEU A 20 -52.96 0.66 15.28
CA LEU A 20 -52.91 2.11 15.54
C LEU A 20 -54.26 2.81 15.37
N GLY A 21 -55.28 2.12 14.85
CA GLY A 21 -56.45 2.78 14.27
C GLY A 21 -56.10 3.44 12.93
N ALA A 22 -57.09 4.01 12.22
CA ALA A 22 -56.83 4.69 10.96
C ALA A 22 -55.82 5.83 11.18
N PRO A 23 -54.65 5.84 10.49
CA PRO A 23 -53.68 6.90 10.66
C PRO A 23 -54.30 8.25 10.25
N PRO A 24 -54.11 9.33 11.03
CA PRO A 24 -54.60 10.65 10.66
C PRO A 24 -54.13 11.04 9.26
N ALA A 25 -54.98 11.71 8.48
CA ALA A 25 -54.58 12.28 7.20
C ALA A 25 -53.38 13.22 7.45
N ARG A 26 -52.19 12.89 6.91
CA ARG A 26 -50.89 13.62 6.96
C ARG A 26 -49.78 13.06 7.89
N CYS A 27 -49.83 11.80 8.33
CA CYS A 27 -48.68 11.18 9.00
C CYS A 27 -47.53 10.82 8.03
N HIS A 28 -46.28 10.99 8.46
CA HIS A 28 -45.12 10.41 7.77
C HIS A 28 -44.81 9.03 8.35
N VAL A 29 -44.63 8.02 7.51
CA VAL A 29 -44.37 6.63 7.94
C VAL A 29 -43.06 6.14 7.33
N SER A 30 -42.20 5.56 8.16
CA SER A 30 -40.97 4.90 7.75
C SER A 30 -40.93 3.49 8.33
N MET A 31 -40.56 2.52 7.50
CA MET A 31 -40.58 1.11 7.84
C MET A 31 -39.29 0.45 7.38
N ARG A 32 -38.73 -0.42 8.22
CA ARG A 32 -37.62 -1.32 7.87
C ARG A 32 -38.06 -2.75 8.16
N ILE A 33 -37.86 -3.64 7.19
CA ILE A 33 -38.09 -5.07 7.33
C ILE A 33 -36.71 -5.73 7.37
N GLY A 34 -36.52 -6.72 8.24
CA GLY A 34 -35.34 -7.58 8.26
C GLY A 34 -35.11 -8.30 6.93
N GLU A 35 -33.86 -8.55 6.59
CA GLU A 35 -33.52 -9.38 5.44
C GLU A 35 -33.66 -10.87 5.82
N GLU A 36 -34.21 -11.69 4.92
CA GLU A 36 -34.26 -13.16 5.08
C GLU A 36 -32.82 -13.71 5.14
N ALA A 37 -32.37 -14.10 6.32
CA ALA A 37 -31.06 -14.71 6.53
C ALA A 37 -31.22 -16.24 6.73
N GLY A 38 -31.33 -16.99 5.64
CA GLY A 38 -31.36 -18.46 5.65
C GLY A 38 -32.74 -19.08 5.92
N ASP A 39 -32.75 -20.39 6.22
CA ASP A 39 -33.96 -21.24 6.32
C ASP A 39 -34.91 -20.90 7.49
N ASP A 40 -34.58 -19.91 8.33
CA ASP A 40 -35.41 -19.44 9.43
C ASP A 40 -36.02 -18.06 9.11
N GLU A 41 -37.35 -17.95 9.20
CA GLU A 41 -38.16 -16.74 8.96
C GLU A 41 -37.95 -15.67 10.06
N ASP A 42 -36.73 -15.13 10.21
CA ASP A 42 -36.41 -14.07 11.16
C ASP A 42 -36.83 -12.68 10.63
N LEU A 43 -38.13 -12.49 10.40
CA LEU A 43 -38.71 -11.20 9.97
C LEU A 43 -38.87 -10.27 11.18
N ASP A 44 -37.85 -9.44 11.46
CA ASP A 44 -38.01 -8.28 12.34
C ASP A 44 -38.60 -7.07 11.60
N LEU A 45 -39.46 -6.30 12.27
CA LEU A 45 -40.08 -5.09 11.71
C LEU A 45 -39.84 -3.90 12.62
N ASP A 46 -39.24 -2.85 12.09
CA ASP A 46 -39.11 -1.56 12.77
C ASP A 46 -40.02 -0.53 12.08
N LEU A 47 -40.91 0.11 12.84
CA LEU A 47 -41.88 1.09 12.33
C LEU A 47 -41.70 2.43 13.06
N ALA A 48 -41.64 3.51 12.30
CA ALA A 48 -41.62 4.88 12.82
C ALA A 48 -42.74 5.70 12.17
N VAL A 49 -43.58 6.34 12.98
CA VAL A 49 -44.66 7.22 12.52
C VAL A 49 -44.48 8.60 13.15
N VAL A 50 -44.43 9.62 12.29
CA VAL A 50 -44.47 11.03 12.69
C VAL A 50 -45.89 11.53 12.51
N GLU A 51 -46.50 11.98 13.61
CA GLU A 51 -47.85 12.54 13.60
C GLU A 51 -47.85 13.99 13.08
N PRO A 52 -49.01 14.52 12.60
CA PRO A 52 -49.08 15.88 12.05
C PRO A 52 -48.71 17.00 13.04
N HIS A 53 -48.77 16.73 14.35
CA HIS A 53 -48.34 17.66 15.40
C HIS A 53 -46.86 17.52 15.77
N GLY A 54 -46.11 16.63 15.10
CA GLY A 54 -44.66 16.48 15.24
C GLY A 54 -44.19 15.52 16.34
N THR A 55 -45.08 14.65 16.83
CA THR A 55 -44.70 13.59 17.77
C THR A 55 -44.23 12.36 16.99
N LEU A 56 -43.06 11.84 17.35
CA LEU A 56 -42.49 10.63 16.77
C LEU A 56 -42.80 9.43 17.67
N ARG A 57 -43.51 8.46 17.09
CA ARG A 57 -43.77 7.16 17.71
C ARG A 57 -43.01 6.06 16.98
N VAL A 58 -42.38 5.17 17.75
CA VAL A 58 -41.58 4.07 17.23
C VAL A 58 -42.13 2.76 17.77
N TRP A 59 -42.19 1.73 16.94
CA TRP A 59 -42.58 0.37 17.32
C TRP A 59 -41.61 -0.64 16.75
N ARG A 60 -41.44 -1.75 17.46
CA ARG A 60 -40.64 -2.89 17.02
C ARG A 60 -41.44 -4.17 17.11
N LEU A 61 -41.35 -5.00 16.09
CA LEU A 61 -41.75 -6.40 16.10
C LEU A 61 -40.48 -7.24 16.15
N PRO A 62 -40.16 -7.90 17.28
CA PRO A 62 -39.05 -8.84 17.33
C PRO A 62 -39.34 -10.08 16.48
N SER A 63 -38.28 -10.75 15.98
CA SER A 63 -38.39 -11.99 15.20
C SER A 63 -39.21 -13.05 15.95
N GLY A 64 -40.20 -13.64 15.30
CA GLY A 64 -41.13 -14.61 15.90
C GLY A 64 -42.21 -14.01 16.81
N GLY A 65 -42.24 -12.68 16.99
CA GLY A 65 -43.28 -11.97 17.72
C GLY A 65 -44.54 -11.71 16.88
N SER A 66 -45.70 -11.67 17.52
CA SER A 66 -46.99 -11.37 16.86
C SER A 66 -47.53 -9.96 17.12
N ASN A 67 -46.89 -9.20 18.03
CA ASN A 67 -47.36 -7.88 18.47
C ASN A 67 -46.25 -6.82 18.37
N LEU A 68 -46.62 -5.64 17.90
CA LEU A 68 -45.76 -4.46 17.90
C LEU A 68 -45.58 -3.93 19.32
N GLU A 69 -44.33 -3.90 19.79
CA GLU A 69 -43.97 -3.31 21.06
C GLU A 69 -43.66 -1.81 20.88
N PRO A 70 -44.33 -0.90 21.61
CA PRO A 70 -44.03 0.52 21.54
C PRO A 70 -42.64 0.79 22.14
N VAL A 71 -41.83 1.51 21.38
CA VAL A 71 -40.52 2.01 21.81
C VAL A 71 -40.65 3.50 22.09
N LYS A 72 -39.99 3.95 23.17
CA LYS A 72 -40.02 5.30 23.76
C LYS A 72 -40.34 6.43 22.77
N LEU A 73 -41.29 7.27 23.14
CA LEU A 73 -41.76 8.43 22.36
C LEU A 73 -40.71 9.55 22.36
N ALA A 74 -40.35 10.06 21.19
CA ALA A 74 -39.56 11.29 21.08
C ALA A 74 -40.50 12.48 20.85
N GLY A 75 -40.46 13.46 21.75
CA GLY A 75 -41.20 14.72 21.65
C GLY A 75 -42.42 14.87 22.58
N GLU A 76 -42.65 13.95 23.53
CA GLU A 76 -43.75 14.10 24.50
C GLU A 76 -43.45 15.13 25.62
N ASP A 77 -42.17 15.28 25.99
CA ASP A 77 -41.74 16.13 27.12
C ASP A 77 -41.33 17.56 26.76
N ASP A 78 -41.17 17.87 25.47
CA ASP A 78 -40.69 19.18 25.02
C ASP A 78 -41.86 20.16 24.82
N ARG A 79 -42.09 21.01 25.83
CA ARG A 79 -43.09 22.11 25.76
C ARG A 79 -42.75 23.22 24.73
N SER A 80 -41.63 23.10 24.03
CA SER A 80 -41.18 24.01 22.99
C SER A 80 -41.75 23.61 21.63
N SER A 81 -42.44 24.53 20.94
CA SER A 81 -43.01 24.34 19.61
C SER A 81 -41.98 24.08 18.50
N ASP A 82 -40.69 24.28 18.78
CA ASP A 82 -39.62 24.21 17.78
C ASP A 82 -39.03 22.80 17.62
N ARG A 83 -39.16 21.92 18.63
CA ARG A 83 -38.56 20.58 18.60
C ARG A 83 -39.45 19.50 17.99
N ARG A 84 -40.45 19.92 17.20
CA ARG A 84 -41.39 19.04 16.49
C ARG A 84 -40.71 18.31 15.34
N VAL A 85 -40.89 17.00 15.26
CA VAL A 85 -40.33 16.15 14.19
C VAL A 85 -41.11 16.35 12.90
N CYS A 86 -40.42 16.52 11.77
CA CYS A 86 -41.02 16.73 10.45
C CYS A 86 -40.78 15.58 9.47
N SER A 87 -39.71 14.80 9.64
CA SER A 87 -39.37 13.66 8.78
C SER A 87 -38.61 12.60 9.58
N ALA A 88 -38.80 11.32 9.26
CA ALA A 88 -38.07 10.22 9.89
C ALA A 88 -37.83 9.08 8.90
N THR A 89 -36.64 8.49 8.91
CA THR A 89 -36.26 7.37 8.06
C THR A 89 -35.32 6.41 8.79
N TRP A 90 -35.46 5.10 8.59
CA TRP A 90 -34.59 4.11 9.23
C TRP A 90 -33.22 4.13 8.56
N TRP A 91 -32.16 4.43 9.32
CA TRP A 91 -30.79 4.35 8.80
C TRP A 91 -30.38 2.90 8.69
N SER A 92 -30.47 2.14 9.79
CA SER A 92 -30.11 0.73 9.87
C SER A 92 -30.90 0.00 10.95
N LYS A 93 -30.68 -1.32 11.13
CA LYS A 93 -31.25 -2.07 12.26
C LYS A 93 -30.93 -1.37 13.59
N GLY A 94 -31.99 -1.00 14.31
CA GLY A 94 -31.87 -0.28 15.59
C GLY A 94 -31.43 1.18 15.52
N ARG A 95 -31.32 1.80 14.34
CA ARG A 95 -30.97 3.22 14.19
C ARG A 95 -31.97 3.99 13.34
N LEU A 96 -32.59 5.00 13.94
CA LEU A 96 -33.60 5.84 13.31
C LEU A 96 -33.04 7.26 13.10
N ALA A 97 -33.06 7.76 11.87
CA ALA A 97 -32.78 9.16 11.59
C ALA A 97 -34.10 9.95 11.60
N PHE A 98 -34.13 11.09 12.28
CA PHE A 98 -35.28 12.00 12.24
C PHE A 98 -34.82 13.46 12.18
N ALA A 99 -35.62 14.28 11.50
CA ALA A 99 -35.40 15.71 11.34
C ALA A 99 -36.50 16.49 12.07
N ARG A 100 -36.16 17.66 12.61
CA ARG A 100 -37.07 18.58 13.27
C ARG A 100 -37.28 19.85 12.44
N HIS A 101 -38.34 20.58 12.78
CA HIS A 101 -38.70 21.82 12.10
C HIS A 101 -37.70 22.97 12.30
N ASP A 102 -36.91 22.92 13.37
CA ASP A 102 -35.83 23.86 13.68
C ASP A 102 -34.52 23.56 12.93
N GLY A 103 -34.48 22.48 12.14
CA GLY A 103 -33.31 22.11 11.34
C GLY A 103 -32.47 20.98 11.92
N ASP A 104 -32.73 20.56 13.16
CA ASP A 104 -31.97 19.50 13.81
C ASP A 104 -32.22 18.15 13.13
N VAL A 105 -31.15 17.46 12.74
CA VAL A 105 -31.15 16.07 12.31
C VAL A 105 -30.43 15.22 13.36
N VAL A 106 -31.13 14.20 13.84
CA VAL A 106 -30.66 13.27 14.88
C VAL A 106 -30.70 11.86 14.34
N VAL A 107 -29.68 11.06 14.69
CA VAL A 107 -29.65 9.63 14.38
C VAL A 107 -29.66 8.90 15.69
N ALA A 108 -30.83 8.43 16.09
CA ALA A 108 -31.06 7.85 17.40
C ALA A 108 -30.84 6.34 17.40
N SER A 109 -30.13 5.84 18.41
CA SER A 109 -30.07 4.42 18.72
C SER A 109 -31.34 4.00 19.46
N VAL A 110 -32.10 3.07 18.91
CA VAL A 110 -33.38 2.60 19.44
C VAL A 110 -33.14 1.32 20.25
N PRO A 111 -33.51 1.25 21.55
CA PRO A 111 -34.61 2.02 22.17
C PRO A 111 -34.20 3.26 23.00
N ASP A 112 -32.93 3.45 23.30
CA ASP A 112 -32.47 4.46 24.29
C ASP A 112 -32.64 5.90 23.81
N MET A 113 -32.84 6.08 22.50
CA MET A 113 -32.93 7.35 21.79
C MET A 113 -31.69 8.23 21.97
N SER A 114 -30.50 7.61 22.11
CA SER A 114 -29.22 8.32 22.18
C SER A 114 -28.75 8.74 20.80
N ASN A 115 -28.27 9.98 20.66
CA ASN A 115 -27.78 10.51 19.40
C ASN A 115 -26.43 9.87 19.03
N ALA A 116 -26.39 9.15 17.91
CA ALA A 116 -25.22 8.50 17.37
C ALA A 116 -24.28 9.47 16.63
N LEU A 117 -24.74 10.68 16.28
CA LEU A 117 -23.90 11.70 15.65
C LEU A 117 -22.99 12.45 16.63
N GLY A 118 -23.30 12.39 17.94
CA GLY A 118 -22.53 13.03 19.00
C GLY A 118 -23.41 13.65 20.08
N GLU A 119 -22.83 14.52 20.90
CA GLU A 119 -23.54 15.19 22.01
C GLU A 119 -24.64 16.15 21.54
N LYS A 120 -24.51 16.68 20.32
CA LYS A 120 -25.45 17.63 19.73
C LYS A 120 -26.02 17.11 18.40
N PRO A 121 -27.27 17.48 18.07
CA PRO A 121 -27.84 17.24 16.74
C PRO A 121 -27.04 17.97 15.67
N GLU A 122 -27.08 17.45 14.45
CA GLU A 122 -26.52 18.14 13.29
C GLU A 122 -27.56 19.15 12.79
N ALA A 123 -27.21 20.43 12.71
CA ALA A 123 -28.15 21.49 12.34
C ALA A 123 -28.11 21.80 10.84
N PHE A 124 -29.28 21.90 10.21
CA PHE A 124 -29.50 22.27 8.82
C PHE A 124 -30.46 23.46 8.74
N ASP A 125 -30.51 24.18 7.61
CA ASP A 125 -31.46 25.28 7.46
C ASP A 125 -32.87 24.79 7.07
N GLY A 126 -33.88 25.33 7.75
CA GLY A 126 -35.29 25.08 7.45
C GLY A 126 -35.81 23.77 8.06
N SER A 127 -36.70 23.08 7.34
CA SER A 127 -37.29 21.80 7.78
C SER A 127 -36.80 20.67 6.86
N PRO A 128 -35.74 19.93 7.26
CA PRO A 128 -35.11 18.95 6.39
C PRO A 128 -36.03 17.75 6.09
N ALA A 129 -35.94 17.23 4.88
CA ALA A 129 -36.55 15.95 4.51
C ALA A 129 -35.48 14.86 4.43
N LEU A 130 -35.79 13.69 4.99
CA LEU A 130 -34.86 12.57 5.08
C LEU A 130 -35.30 11.39 4.20
N VAL A 131 -34.34 10.73 3.56
CA VAL A 131 -34.57 9.46 2.88
C VAL A 131 -33.36 8.54 3.00
N THR A 132 -33.59 7.28 3.36
CA THR A 132 -32.53 6.27 3.33
C THR A 132 -32.33 5.76 1.91
N CYS A 133 -31.08 5.61 1.52
CA CYS A 133 -30.66 5.06 0.24
C CYS A 133 -29.55 4.04 0.47
N PRO A 134 -29.48 2.97 -0.35
CA PRO A 134 -28.34 2.09 -0.35
C PRO A 134 -27.07 2.85 -0.78
N ARG A 135 -25.95 2.47 -0.19
CA ARG A 135 -24.60 2.95 -0.49
C ARG A 135 -23.74 1.72 -0.78
N VAL A 136 -23.11 1.69 -1.95
CA VAL A 136 -22.11 0.66 -2.23
C VAL A 136 -20.85 0.97 -1.42
N THR A 137 -20.35 -0.05 -0.75
CA THR A 137 -19.14 -0.03 0.08
C THR A 137 -18.20 -1.15 -0.34
N ASP A 138 -16.93 -1.08 0.03
CA ASP A 138 -15.96 -2.13 -0.30
C ASP A 138 -16.29 -3.46 0.41
N GLU A 139 -17.05 -3.42 1.50
CA GLU A 139 -17.46 -4.56 2.32
C GLU A 139 -18.89 -5.06 1.98
N GLY A 140 -19.55 -4.47 0.96
CA GLY A 140 -20.90 -4.85 0.53
C GLY A 140 -21.84 -3.65 0.31
N THR A 141 -23.11 -3.78 0.69
CA THR A 141 -24.09 -2.69 0.67
C THR A 141 -24.27 -2.10 2.06
N GLY A 142 -23.86 -0.84 2.25
CA GLY A 142 -24.19 -0.04 3.42
C GLY A 142 -25.43 0.83 3.20
N GLU A 143 -25.89 1.49 4.25
CA GLU A 143 -27.01 2.43 4.19
C GLU A 143 -26.50 3.87 4.43
N ARG A 144 -27.09 4.81 3.69
CA ARG A 144 -26.86 6.25 3.88
C ARG A 144 -28.20 6.97 4.03
N VAL A 145 -28.19 8.03 4.82
CA VAL A 145 -29.33 8.95 4.92
C VAL A 145 -29.03 10.18 4.07
N VAL A 146 -29.92 10.47 3.13
CA VAL A 146 -29.86 11.68 2.32
C VAL A 146 -30.75 12.72 2.97
N VAL A 147 -30.20 13.91 3.19
CA VAL A 147 -30.86 15.07 3.79
C VAL A 147 -31.08 16.10 2.69
N LEU A 148 -32.33 16.43 2.44
CA LEU A 148 -32.71 17.55 1.58
C LEU A 148 -33.00 18.77 2.45
N GLU A 149 -32.13 19.77 2.31
CA GLU A 149 -32.21 21.05 2.98
C GLU A 149 -32.94 22.05 2.05
N THR A 150 -34.01 22.65 2.55
CA THR A 150 -34.78 23.68 1.84
C THR A 150 -34.68 24.98 2.62
N PRO A 151 -33.60 25.76 2.42
CA PRO A 151 -33.44 27.04 3.08
C PRO A 151 -34.63 27.96 2.77
N PRO A 152 -35.02 28.83 3.71
CA PRO A 152 -36.10 29.77 3.51
C PRO A 152 -35.84 30.65 2.27
N PRO A 153 -36.89 31.04 1.53
CA PRO A 153 -36.71 31.83 0.31
C PRO A 153 -36.04 33.17 0.65
N GLU A 154 -34.80 33.35 0.20
CA GLU A 154 -34.20 34.67 0.17
C GLU A 154 -34.99 35.58 -0.79
N ILE A 155 -34.96 36.88 -0.50
CA ILE A 155 -35.72 37.92 -1.20
C ILE A 155 -35.61 37.74 -2.73
N VAL A 156 -36.75 37.36 -3.33
CA VAL A 156 -37.05 37.26 -4.77
C VAL A 156 -36.19 36.28 -5.59
N GLY A 157 -36.72 35.08 -5.81
CA GLY A 157 -36.63 34.40 -7.12
C GLY A 157 -35.84 33.10 -7.22
N ALA A 158 -35.08 32.68 -6.21
CA ALA A 158 -34.34 31.41 -6.25
C ALA A 158 -34.57 30.58 -4.99
N HIS A 159 -35.36 29.50 -5.11
CA HIS A 159 -35.31 28.42 -4.14
C HIS A 159 -33.98 27.71 -4.31
N ARG A 160 -33.06 27.88 -3.36
CA ARG A 160 -31.86 27.07 -3.28
C ARG A 160 -32.22 25.80 -2.51
N TRP A 161 -31.81 24.64 -3.00
CA TRP A 161 -31.90 23.39 -2.24
C TRP A 161 -30.49 22.86 -2.08
N ARG A 162 -30.17 22.27 -0.93
CA ARG A 162 -28.90 21.60 -0.69
C ARG A 162 -29.15 20.13 -0.37
N LEU A 163 -28.33 19.27 -0.95
CA LEU A 163 -28.36 17.84 -0.68
C LEU A 163 -27.13 17.50 0.17
N ALA A 164 -27.35 16.88 1.32
CA ALA A 164 -26.30 16.34 2.16
C ALA A 164 -26.51 14.83 2.35
N THR A 165 -25.43 14.11 2.67
CA THR A 165 -25.52 12.67 2.92
C THR A 165 -24.78 12.31 4.21
N LEU A 166 -25.48 11.65 5.12
CA LEU A 166 -24.92 11.02 6.30
C LEU A 166 -24.61 9.56 5.95
N ASN A 167 -23.33 9.20 5.97
CA ASN A 167 -22.85 7.90 5.53
C ASN A 167 -22.34 7.10 6.73
N ALA A 168 -22.78 5.85 6.89
CA ALA A 168 -22.17 4.96 7.86
C ALA A 168 -20.86 4.47 7.26
N ARG A 169 -19.77 4.59 8.01
CA ARG A 169 -18.44 4.11 7.61
C ARG A 169 -17.95 3.13 8.66
N SER A 170 -17.42 1.99 8.21
CA SER A 170 -16.67 1.11 9.09
C SER A 170 -15.34 1.79 9.51
N PRO A 171 -14.73 1.40 10.63
CA PRO A 171 -13.40 1.90 11.00
C PRO A 171 -12.36 1.68 9.90
N ARG A 172 -12.50 0.60 9.11
CA ARG A 172 -11.64 0.33 7.94
C ARG A 172 -11.85 1.34 6.81
N GLU A 173 -13.09 1.65 6.45
CA GLU A 173 -13.38 2.70 5.46
C GLU A 173 -12.84 4.07 5.91
N MET A 174 -13.01 4.39 7.19
CA MET A 174 -12.53 5.64 7.74
C MET A 174 -10.99 5.69 7.77
N LEU A 175 -10.34 4.58 8.12
CA LEU A 175 -8.89 4.47 8.07
C LEU A 175 -8.38 4.72 6.65
N ARG A 176 -8.93 4.03 5.64
CA ARG A 176 -8.58 4.25 4.23
C ARG A 176 -8.73 5.72 3.82
N ALA A 177 -9.86 6.34 4.16
CA ALA A 177 -10.09 7.76 3.87
C ALA A 177 -9.02 8.68 4.50
N HIS A 178 -8.59 8.41 5.74
CA HIS A 178 -7.51 9.17 6.37
C HIS A 178 -6.13 8.86 5.79
N LEU A 179 -5.89 7.64 5.29
CA LEU A 179 -4.66 7.30 4.58
C LEU A 179 -4.58 8.02 3.24
N ASP A 180 -5.68 8.06 2.47
CA ASP A 180 -5.78 8.76 1.19
C ASP A 180 -5.62 10.28 1.36
N ALA A 181 -6.07 10.82 2.51
CA ALA A 181 -5.91 12.22 2.88
C ALA A 181 -4.55 12.54 3.55
N GLU A 182 -3.68 11.54 3.73
CA GLU A 182 -2.37 11.65 4.41
C GLU A 182 -2.46 12.17 5.87
N GLU A 183 -3.58 11.96 6.56
CA GLU A 183 -3.81 12.35 7.95
C GLU A 183 -3.23 11.31 8.93
N TRP A 184 -1.92 11.09 8.86
CA TRP A 184 -1.23 9.98 9.54
C TRP A 184 -1.49 9.90 11.04
N GLY A 185 -1.59 11.05 11.71
CA GLY A 185 -1.85 11.13 13.15
C GLY A 185 -3.24 10.59 13.52
N VAL A 186 -4.27 11.04 12.78
CA VAL A 186 -5.66 10.61 12.97
C VAL A 186 -5.81 9.13 12.62
N ALA A 187 -5.23 8.71 11.49
CA ALA A 187 -5.20 7.30 11.07
C ALA A 187 -4.55 6.39 12.14
N THR A 188 -3.43 6.81 12.73
CA THR A 188 -2.74 6.05 13.78
C THR A 188 -3.61 5.94 15.04
N GLN A 189 -4.27 7.02 15.45
CA GLN A 189 -5.15 7.01 16.61
C GLN A 189 -6.38 6.12 16.35
N LEU A 190 -7.02 6.26 15.19
CA LEU A 190 -8.15 5.45 14.78
C LEU A 190 -7.81 3.96 14.78
N ALA A 191 -6.65 3.59 14.20
CA ALA A 191 -6.21 2.20 14.18
C ALA A 191 -6.03 1.64 15.61
N ARG A 192 -5.41 2.40 16.51
CA ARG A 192 -5.26 2.00 17.92
C ARG A 192 -6.58 1.86 18.64
N THR A 193 -7.50 2.81 18.46
CA THR A 193 -8.80 2.83 19.14
C THR A 193 -9.69 1.66 18.69
N HIS A 194 -9.62 1.27 17.42
CA HIS A 194 -10.46 0.21 16.85
C HIS A 194 -9.72 -1.14 16.65
N GLY A 195 -8.49 -1.28 17.16
CA GLY A 195 -7.73 -2.52 17.05
C GLY A 195 -7.36 -2.92 15.62
N LEU A 196 -7.24 -1.95 14.70
CA LEU A 196 -6.74 -2.18 13.34
C LEU A 196 -5.22 -2.25 13.34
N ASP A 197 -4.65 -2.87 12.30
CA ASP A 197 -3.21 -3.05 12.17
C ASP A 197 -2.50 -1.68 11.97
N PRO A 198 -1.65 -1.22 12.91
CA PRO A 198 -0.91 0.02 12.74
C PRO A 198 0.11 -0.05 11.61
N ASP A 199 0.52 -1.24 11.17
CA ASP A 199 1.43 -1.38 10.03
C ASP A 199 0.80 -0.87 8.74
N GLU A 200 -0.53 -0.92 8.58
CA GLU A 200 -1.19 -0.35 7.39
C GLU A 200 -0.87 1.15 7.27
N VAL A 201 -0.91 1.88 8.39
CA VAL A 201 -0.59 3.31 8.45
C VAL A 201 0.89 3.56 8.18
N HIS A 202 1.78 2.80 8.81
CA HIS A 202 3.22 2.96 8.61
C HIS A 202 3.66 2.58 7.19
N LYS A 203 3.09 1.51 6.61
CA LYS A 203 3.34 1.08 5.23
C LYS A 203 2.86 2.13 4.23
N ALA A 204 1.63 2.63 4.39
CA ALA A 204 1.09 3.69 3.54
C ALA A 204 1.93 4.98 3.62
N ARG A 205 2.31 5.39 4.84
CA ARG A 205 3.15 6.59 5.05
C ARG A 205 4.52 6.48 4.37
N TRP A 206 5.15 5.30 4.45
CA TRP A 206 6.42 5.07 3.75
C TRP A 206 6.26 5.17 2.23
N LEU A 207 5.22 4.57 1.66
CA LEU A 207 4.98 4.57 0.22
C LEU A 207 4.61 5.96 -0.33
N ALA A 208 3.98 6.81 0.49
CA ALA A 208 3.66 8.20 0.14
C ALA A 208 4.86 9.16 0.30
N SER A 209 5.85 8.80 1.13
CA SER A 209 6.99 9.67 1.45
C SER A 209 8.20 9.40 0.55
N PRO A 210 9.02 10.42 0.19
CA PRO A 210 10.28 10.18 -0.48
C PRO A 210 11.22 9.35 0.41
N PRO A 211 11.84 8.26 -0.12
CA PRO A 211 12.74 7.44 0.67
C PRO A 211 13.93 8.23 1.21
N GLY A 212 14.16 8.12 2.51
CA GLY A 212 15.25 8.81 3.20
C GLY A 212 15.19 8.60 4.71
N LYS A 213 16.13 9.20 5.44
CA LYS A 213 16.32 9.04 6.89
C LYS A 213 15.07 9.43 7.69
N GLU A 214 14.41 10.52 7.33
CA GLU A 214 13.21 10.99 8.03
C GLU A 214 12.03 10.02 7.83
N ALA A 215 11.65 9.75 6.57
CA ALA A 215 10.60 8.79 6.24
C ALA A 215 10.85 7.40 6.84
N LEU A 216 12.12 6.97 6.86
CA LEU A 216 12.51 5.70 7.44
C LEU A 216 12.28 5.69 8.95
N ASN A 217 12.75 6.70 9.68
CA ASN A 217 12.57 6.76 11.14
C ASN A 217 11.09 6.96 11.53
N ASP A 218 10.35 7.70 10.72
CA ASP A 218 8.96 8.04 11.01
C ASP A 218 7.96 6.94 10.67
N ALA A 219 8.27 6.12 9.67
CA ALA A 219 7.39 5.08 9.15
C ALA A 219 8.07 3.71 9.14
N LEU A 220 9.06 3.49 8.26
CA LEU A 220 9.62 2.16 7.98
C LEU A 220 10.18 1.44 9.22
N ALA A 221 10.85 2.16 10.11
CA ALA A 221 11.43 1.61 11.34
C ALA A 221 10.36 1.16 12.36
N LYS A 222 9.13 1.70 12.26
CA LYS A 222 8.01 1.38 13.16
C LYS A 222 7.19 0.18 12.67
N VAL A 223 7.36 -0.22 11.41
CA VAL A 223 6.68 -1.39 10.83
C VAL A 223 7.09 -2.66 11.56
N THR A 224 6.11 -3.46 11.99
CA THR A 224 6.32 -4.75 12.66
C THR A 224 6.70 -5.85 11.67
N ASP A 225 6.18 -5.79 10.45
CA ASP A 225 6.59 -6.62 9.31
C ASP A 225 7.99 -6.25 8.81
N ARG A 226 9.01 -6.84 9.45
CA ARG A 226 10.42 -6.55 9.18
C ARG A 226 10.87 -7.05 7.81
N ALA A 227 10.28 -8.14 7.31
CA ALA A 227 10.58 -8.63 5.98
C ALA A 227 10.15 -7.60 4.93
N TRP A 228 8.94 -7.04 5.06
CA TRP A 228 8.49 -5.98 4.18
C TRP A 228 9.38 -4.74 4.30
N ALA A 229 9.73 -4.32 5.53
CA ALA A 229 10.58 -3.15 5.73
C ALA A 229 11.97 -3.29 5.06
N ALA A 230 12.59 -4.47 5.15
CA ALA A 230 13.87 -4.74 4.51
C ALA A 230 13.74 -4.84 2.97
N ALA A 231 12.68 -5.45 2.46
CA ALA A 231 12.40 -5.51 1.03
C ALA A 231 12.20 -4.11 0.42
N GLN A 232 11.50 -3.22 1.15
CA GLN A 232 11.33 -1.82 0.76
C GLN A 232 12.66 -1.06 0.66
N CYS A 233 13.67 -1.43 1.45
CA CYS A 233 15.00 -0.81 1.33
C CYS A 233 15.65 -1.13 -0.03
N ALA A 234 15.43 -2.33 -0.57
CA ALA A 234 15.93 -2.71 -1.90
C ALA A 234 15.13 -2.08 -3.06
N ALA A 235 13.84 -1.77 -2.82
CA ALA A 235 13.00 -1.07 -3.80
C ALA A 235 13.16 0.45 -3.80
N ALA A 236 13.71 1.02 -2.72
CA ALA A 236 13.78 2.45 -2.50
C ALA A 236 14.59 3.19 -3.58
N VAL A 237 14.05 4.35 -3.98
CA VAL A 237 14.69 5.32 -4.87
C VAL A 237 14.68 6.68 -4.19
N ALA A 238 15.76 6.99 -3.48
CA ALA A 238 15.94 8.25 -2.79
C ALA A 238 16.41 9.37 -3.73
N SER A 239 16.14 10.61 -3.32
CA SER A 239 16.47 11.82 -4.10
C SER A 239 17.96 12.18 -4.10
N THR A 240 18.75 11.65 -3.16
CA THR A 240 20.19 11.94 -3.01
C THR A 240 20.97 10.66 -2.70
N TYR A 241 22.28 10.70 -2.96
CA TYR A 241 23.20 9.58 -2.73
C TYR A 241 23.22 9.19 -1.24
N GLU A 242 23.32 10.17 -0.34
CA GLU A 242 23.40 9.96 1.10
C GLU A 242 22.12 9.31 1.63
N GLN A 243 20.96 9.73 1.14
CA GLN A 243 19.67 9.16 1.53
C GLN A 243 19.52 7.75 0.98
N GLN A 244 19.90 7.48 -0.28
CA GLN A 244 19.86 6.13 -0.84
C GLN A 244 20.78 5.19 -0.06
N ARG A 245 22.01 5.62 0.22
CA ARG A 245 22.98 4.86 0.99
C ARG A 245 22.45 4.58 2.40
N PHE A 246 21.82 5.56 3.06
CA PHE A 246 21.23 5.37 4.38
C PHE A 246 20.16 4.28 4.39
N VAL A 247 19.27 4.27 3.40
CA VAL A 247 18.19 3.27 3.27
C VAL A 247 18.77 1.86 3.02
N LEU A 248 19.73 1.73 2.10
CA LEU A 248 20.40 0.44 1.85
C LEU A 248 21.12 -0.10 3.09
N VAL A 249 21.85 0.77 3.80
CA VAL A 249 22.55 0.40 5.04
C VAL A 249 21.57 0.00 6.14
N TYR A 250 20.40 0.64 6.23
CA TYR A 250 19.36 0.19 7.15
C TYR A 250 18.85 -1.22 6.80
N GLY A 251 18.58 -1.49 5.51
CA GLY A 251 18.23 -2.83 5.04
C GLY A 251 19.28 -3.88 5.41
N LEU A 252 20.57 -3.57 5.23
CA LEU A 252 21.68 -4.46 5.63
C LEU A 252 21.72 -4.72 7.14
N LYS A 253 21.39 -3.72 7.96
CA LYS A 253 21.28 -3.91 9.42
C LYS A 253 20.09 -4.79 9.80
N GLU A 254 18.98 -4.72 9.07
CA GLU A 254 17.83 -5.59 9.29
C GLU A 254 18.10 -7.05 8.88
N THR A 255 18.90 -7.26 7.81
CA THR A 255 19.30 -8.61 7.39
C THR A 255 20.30 -9.24 8.35
N GLU A 256 21.26 -8.48 8.90
CA GLU A 256 22.28 -8.97 9.85
C GLU A 256 21.68 -9.78 11.01
N ARG A 257 20.54 -9.35 11.54
CA ARG A 257 19.89 -9.97 12.70
C ARG A 257 19.14 -11.28 12.37
N ARG A 258 18.94 -11.58 11.08
CA ARG A 258 17.99 -12.60 10.60
C ARG A 258 18.61 -13.57 9.60
N CYS A 259 19.73 -13.20 9.01
CA CYS A 259 20.61 -14.15 8.34
C CYS A 259 21.17 -15.11 9.42
N GLY A 260 20.74 -16.38 9.38
CA GLY A 260 21.28 -17.41 10.27
C GLY A 260 22.66 -17.85 9.77
N ARG A 261 23.58 -18.14 10.69
CA ARG A 261 24.73 -19.02 10.39
C ARG A 261 24.27 -20.47 10.59
N ASN A 262 24.76 -21.42 9.80
CA ASN A 262 24.43 -22.82 10.05
C ASN A 262 24.95 -23.22 11.44
N ALA A 263 24.12 -23.91 12.22
CA ALA A 263 24.45 -24.32 13.59
C ALA A 263 25.46 -25.48 13.64
N GLU A 264 25.60 -26.22 12.53
CA GLU A 264 26.44 -27.41 12.42
C GLU A 264 27.81 -27.10 11.82
N ASP A 265 27.88 -26.15 10.88
CA ASP A 265 29.11 -25.67 10.25
C ASP A 265 29.14 -24.13 10.28
N GLU A 266 29.94 -23.53 11.16
CA GLU A 266 30.11 -22.06 11.25
C GLU A 266 30.64 -21.44 9.94
N THR A 267 31.20 -22.26 9.06
CA THR A 267 31.72 -21.89 7.73
C THR A 267 30.65 -21.92 6.63
N ASP A 268 29.48 -22.52 6.89
CA ASP A 268 28.41 -22.65 5.91
C ASP A 268 27.26 -21.68 6.20
N ILE A 269 26.82 -20.99 5.14
CA ILE A 269 25.77 -19.98 5.25
C ILE A 269 24.42 -20.68 5.22
N LYS A 270 23.52 -20.35 6.16
CA LYS A 270 22.13 -20.79 6.05
C LYS A 270 21.44 -20.03 4.92
N TRP A 271 21.36 -20.65 3.73
CA TRP A 271 20.67 -20.04 2.61
C TRP A 271 19.16 -19.91 2.88
N ASN A 272 18.69 -18.67 2.95
CA ASN A 272 17.29 -18.31 3.16
C ASN A 272 16.97 -16.97 2.49
N TRP A 273 15.70 -16.57 2.56
CA TRP A 273 15.23 -15.31 2.00
C TRP A 273 16.07 -14.09 2.44
N TRP A 274 16.44 -14.02 3.72
CA TRP A 274 17.21 -12.91 4.28
C TRP A 274 18.64 -12.84 3.74
N THR A 275 19.33 -13.98 3.61
CA THR A 275 20.68 -14.03 2.99
C THR A 275 20.65 -13.62 1.52
N ARG A 276 19.62 -14.04 0.78
CA ARG A 276 19.39 -13.63 -0.60
C ARG A 276 19.16 -12.11 -0.71
N LEU A 277 18.31 -11.56 0.15
CA LEU A 277 18.06 -10.11 0.20
C LEU A 277 19.33 -9.34 0.59
N ARG A 278 20.13 -9.85 1.54
CA ARG A 278 21.42 -9.24 1.89
C ARG A 278 22.32 -9.13 0.66
N LEU A 279 22.46 -10.20 -0.11
CA LEU A 279 23.25 -10.21 -1.34
C LEU A 279 22.74 -9.17 -2.37
N THR A 280 21.41 -9.02 -2.49
CA THR A 280 20.78 -7.99 -3.32
C THR A 280 21.14 -6.57 -2.85
N LEU A 281 21.03 -6.30 -1.54
CA LEU A 281 21.35 -4.98 -0.98
C LEU A 281 22.84 -4.63 -1.10
N LEU A 282 23.73 -5.61 -0.95
CA LEU A 282 25.18 -5.44 -1.16
C LEU A 282 25.48 -5.08 -2.63
N ALA A 283 24.89 -5.83 -3.56
CA ALA A 283 25.01 -5.56 -5.00
C ALA A 283 24.48 -4.18 -5.40
N GLN A 284 23.40 -3.73 -4.78
CA GLN A 284 22.89 -2.38 -4.95
C GLN A 284 23.82 -1.33 -4.35
N LEU A 285 24.42 -1.57 -3.17
CA LEU A 285 25.36 -0.63 -2.57
C LEU A 285 26.60 -0.42 -3.44
N ASP A 286 27.16 -1.50 -3.99
CA ASP A 286 28.31 -1.43 -4.89
C ASP A 286 27.97 -0.69 -6.20
N ARG A 287 26.74 -0.89 -6.71
CA ARG A 287 26.20 -0.16 -7.86
C ARG A 287 25.98 1.32 -7.56
N LEU A 288 25.46 1.67 -6.38
CA LEU A 288 25.22 3.06 -5.99
C LEU A 288 26.54 3.84 -5.98
N ASP A 289 27.58 3.27 -5.36
CA ASP A 289 28.91 3.87 -5.30
C ASP A 289 29.53 3.99 -6.72
N THR A 290 29.22 3.06 -7.60
CA THR A 290 29.66 3.07 -9.01
C THR A 290 28.97 4.14 -9.82
N LEU A 291 27.65 4.24 -9.74
CA LEU A 291 26.89 5.27 -10.45
C LEU A 291 27.27 6.67 -9.95
N ASN A 292 27.51 6.82 -8.65
CA ASN A 292 28.00 8.07 -8.07
C ASN A 292 29.37 8.46 -8.65
N ALA A 293 30.29 7.49 -8.83
CA ALA A 293 31.58 7.74 -9.46
C ALA A 293 31.43 8.12 -10.95
N VAL A 294 30.56 7.42 -11.70
CA VAL A 294 30.26 7.69 -13.11
C VAL A 294 29.72 9.11 -13.31
N HIS A 295 28.90 9.60 -12.39
CA HIS A 295 28.32 10.93 -12.43
C HIS A 295 29.15 11.99 -11.67
N LEU A 296 30.41 11.69 -11.33
CA LEU A 296 31.33 12.63 -10.66
C LEU A 296 30.77 13.21 -9.34
N GLY A 297 30.04 12.39 -8.58
CA GLY A 297 29.42 12.76 -7.31
C GLY A 297 27.97 13.24 -7.41
N ASN A 298 27.40 13.34 -8.61
CA ASN A 298 26.00 13.71 -8.78
C ASN A 298 25.08 12.48 -8.67
N HIS A 299 23.96 12.63 -7.97
CA HIS A 299 22.94 11.59 -7.87
C HIS A 299 21.73 11.90 -8.75
N ALA A 300 21.30 10.90 -9.53
CA ALA A 300 20.12 11.00 -10.37
C ALA A 300 19.16 9.84 -10.04
N PRO A 301 18.01 10.09 -9.39
CA PRO A 301 17.11 9.04 -8.93
C PRO A 301 16.59 8.11 -10.05
N ARG A 302 16.31 8.68 -11.23
CA ARG A 302 15.88 7.90 -12.40
C ARG A 302 16.98 7.00 -12.95
N ALA A 303 18.22 7.51 -13.03
CA ALA A 303 19.36 6.72 -13.46
C ALA A 303 19.65 5.59 -12.45
N TRP A 304 19.59 5.89 -11.15
CA TRP A 304 19.68 4.88 -10.09
C TRP A 304 18.61 3.81 -10.24
N ALA A 305 17.37 4.20 -10.55
CA ALA A 305 16.28 3.26 -10.64
C ALA A 305 16.45 2.22 -11.75
N SER A 306 17.07 2.60 -12.87
CA SER A 306 17.45 1.66 -13.94
C SER A 306 18.69 0.85 -13.57
N PHE A 307 19.74 1.54 -13.10
CA PHE A 307 21.06 0.96 -12.88
C PHE A 307 21.07 -0.11 -11.77
N ARG A 308 20.23 0.03 -10.72
CA ARG A 308 20.20 -0.91 -9.58
C ARG A 308 19.84 -2.36 -9.98
N SER A 309 19.09 -2.54 -11.06
CA SER A 309 18.62 -3.84 -11.55
C SER A 309 19.39 -4.32 -12.78
N GLU A 310 20.29 -3.52 -13.32
CA GLU A 310 21.06 -3.86 -14.52
C GLU A 310 22.29 -4.71 -14.16
N THR A 311 22.72 -5.56 -15.08
CA THR A 311 24.03 -6.24 -14.94
C THR A 311 25.14 -5.24 -15.21
N ILE A 312 26.30 -5.42 -14.59
CA ILE A 312 27.45 -4.52 -14.77
C ILE A 312 27.84 -4.44 -16.26
N GLY A 313 27.86 -5.57 -16.96
CA GLY A 313 28.17 -5.63 -18.39
C GLY A 313 27.17 -4.85 -19.25
N ALA A 314 25.86 -5.09 -19.05
CA ALA A 314 24.83 -4.37 -19.80
C ALA A 314 24.88 -2.86 -19.53
N ALA A 315 25.12 -2.45 -18.29
CA ALA A 315 25.26 -1.04 -17.96
C ALA A 315 26.49 -0.41 -18.65
N ALA A 316 27.64 -1.10 -18.69
CA ALA A 316 28.83 -0.63 -19.39
C ALA A 316 28.56 -0.45 -20.90
N VAL A 317 27.90 -1.43 -21.53
CA VAL A 317 27.46 -1.35 -22.93
C VAL A 317 26.50 -0.17 -23.13
N GLY A 318 25.50 0.00 -22.26
CA GLY A 318 24.53 1.09 -22.36
C GLY A 318 25.18 2.49 -22.29
N PHE A 319 26.17 2.68 -21.41
CA PHE A 319 26.93 3.93 -21.36
C PHE A 319 27.83 4.13 -22.60
N ALA A 320 28.39 3.06 -23.15
CA ALA A 320 29.15 3.12 -24.40
C ALA A 320 28.25 3.51 -25.59
N THR A 321 27.08 2.88 -25.72
CA THR A 321 26.06 3.22 -26.73
C THR A 321 25.64 4.69 -26.66
N ALA A 322 25.55 5.23 -25.44
CA ALA A 322 25.24 6.65 -25.21
C ALA A 322 26.40 7.62 -25.53
N GLY A 323 27.52 7.12 -26.05
CA GLY A 323 28.70 7.91 -26.39
C GLY A 323 29.51 8.35 -25.17
N ASN A 324 29.43 7.61 -24.05
CA ASN A 324 30.16 7.93 -22.83
C ASN A 324 31.18 6.83 -22.47
N PRO A 325 32.33 6.79 -23.16
CA PRO A 325 33.34 5.75 -22.94
C PRO A 325 33.98 5.83 -21.55
N ARG A 326 34.06 7.03 -20.95
CA ARG A 326 34.61 7.21 -19.60
C ARG A 326 33.75 6.58 -18.53
N ALA A 327 32.42 6.67 -18.68
CA ALA A 327 31.48 5.99 -17.79
C ALA A 327 31.60 4.48 -17.91
N ALA A 328 31.65 3.95 -19.14
CA ALA A 328 31.86 2.53 -19.39
C ALA A 328 33.19 2.05 -18.79
N GLU A 329 34.28 2.79 -18.99
CA GLU A 329 35.59 2.50 -18.39
C GLU A 329 35.52 2.48 -16.86
N THR A 330 34.85 3.47 -16.25
CA THR A 330 34.70 3.56 -14.79
C THR A 330 33.93 2.36 -14.24
N ILE A 331 32.85 1.94 -14.89
CA ILE A 331 32.06 0.76 -14.49
C ILE A 331 32.91 -0.50 -14.55
N LEU A 332 33.57 -0.74 -15.69
CA LEU A 332 34.36 -1.95 -15.89
C LEU A 332 35.58 -1.99 -14.95
N ARG A 333 36.25 -0.86 -14.68
CA ARG A 333 37.37 -0.81 -13.73
C ARG A 333 36.95 -1.01 -12.28
N ARG A 334 35.73 -0.64 -11.91
CA ARG A 334 35.18 -0.89 -10.57
C ARG A 334 34.73 -2.34 -10.39
N HIS A 335 34.32 -3.00 -11.47
CA HIS A 335 33.78 -4.36 -11.47
C HIS A 335 34.48 -5.23 -12.53
N PRO A 336 35.79 -5.47 -12.41
CA PRO A 336 36.54 -6.10 -13.47
C PRO A 336 36.09 -7.53 -13.77
N ARG A 337 35.73 -8.34 -12.77
CA ARG A 337 35.26 -9.72 -13.01
C ARG A 337 33.81 -9.75 -13.50
N ALA A 338 32.93 -8.95 -12.90
CA ALA A 338 31.52 -8.93 -13.29
C ALA A 338 31.29 -8.24 -14.65
N GLY A 339 32.10 -7.22 -14.98
CA GLY A 339 31.99 -6.45 -16.22
C GLY A 339 32.96 -6.89 -17.33
N GLY A 340 34.10 -7.49 -16.98
CA GLY A 340 35.14 -7.87 -17.93
C GLY A 340 34.68 -8.74 -19.11
N PRO A 341 33.72 -9.68 -18.97
CA PRO A 341 33.10 -10.37 -20.10
C PRO A 341 32.59 -9.43 -21.20
N SER A 342 32.08 -8.26 -20.84
CA SER A 342 31.45 -7.29 -21.77
C SER A 342 32.38 -6.16 -22.22
N LEU A 343 33.70 -6.27 -22.02
CA LEU A 343 34.63 -5.22 -22.48
C LEU A 343 34.57 -5.04 -24.00
N LEU A 344 34.56 -6.14 -24.76
CA LEU A 344 34.51 -6.09 -26.21
C LEU A 344 33.14 -5.61 -26.71
N ASP A 345 32.06 -6.09 -26.09
CA ASP A 345 30.70 -5.61 -26.37
C ASP A 345 30.58 -4.09 -26.15
N ALA A 346 31.21 -3.57 -25.08
CA ALA A 346 31.20 -2.14 -24.80
C ALA A 346 32.02 -1.35 -25.83
N LEU A 347 33.12 -1.88 -26.34
CA LEU A 347 33.88 -1.25 -27.43
C LEU A 347 33.09 -1.24 -28.74
N GLU A 348 32.44 -2.36 -29.08
CA GLU A 348 31.60 -2.49 -30.27
C GLU A 348 30.40 -1.53 -30.24
N ALA A 349 29.87 -1.26 -29.04
CA ALA A 349 28.74 -0.36 -28.85
C ALA A 349 29.09 1.14 -28.95
N LEU A 350 30.37 1.52 -28.98
CA LEU A 350 30.75 2.92 -29.11
C LEU A 350 30.33 3.49 -30.48
N PRO A 351 29.91 4.77 -30.56
CA PRO A 351 29.61 5.40 -31.83
C PRO A 351 30.81 5.32 -32.80
N GLU A 352 30.59 4.85 -34.02
CA GLU A 352 31.64 4.69 -35.04
C GLU A 352 32.40 6.00 -35.37
N THR A 353 31.78 7.15 -35.08
CA THR A 353 32.36 8.49 -35.29
C THR A 353 33.29 8.94 -34.16
N MET A 354 33.37 8.20 -33.06
CA MET A 354 34.16 8.55 -31.88
C MET A 354 35.65 8.34 -32.14
N SER A 355 36.50 9.29 -31.70
CA SER A 355 37.94 9.13 -31.86
C SER A 355 38.49 8.06 -30.90
N PRO A 356 39.37 7.15 -31.35
CA PRO A 356 40.09 6.21 -30.46
C PRO A 356 40.84 6.87 -29.30
N SER A 357 41.17 8.17 -29.42
CA SER A 357 41.80 8.95 -28.35
C SER A 357 40.88 9.25 -27.17
N GLU A 358 39.57 9.08 -27.31
CA GLU A 358 38.57 9.37 -26.28
C GLU A 358 38.31 8.17 -25.35
N TYR A 359 38.68 6.96 -25.79
CA TYR A 359 38.46 5.71 -25.06
C TYR A 359 39.71 4.80 -24.91
N PRO A 360 40.93 5.34 -24.69
CA PRO A 360 42.14 4.54 -24.58
C PRO A 360 42.11 3.56 -23.40
N GLY A 361 41.34 3.90 -22.35
CA GLY A 361 41.21 3.09 -21.16
C GLY A 361 40.30 1.87 -21.31
N LEU A 362 39.60 1.72 -22.44
CA LEU A 362 38.83 0.52 -22.81
C LEU A 362 39.62 -0.43 -23.71
N MET A 363 40.82 -0.06 -24.15
CA MET A 363 41.58 -0.87 -25.12
C MET A 363 41.98 -2.24 -24.54
N PRO A 364 41.72 -3.37 -25.24
CA PRO A 364 41.99 -4.72 -24.71
C PRO A 364 43.46 -5.00 -24.36
N TRP A 365 44.39 -4.31 -25.04
CA TRP A 365 45.83 -4.40 -24.81
C TRP A 365 46.36 -3.41 -23.77
N ALA A 366 45.52 -2.50 -23.26
CA ALA A 366 45.91 -1.54 -22.24
C ALA A 366 45.71 -2.11 -20.83
N GLN A 367 46.42 -1.55 -19.85
CA GLN A 367 46.20 -1.88 -18.45
C GLN A 367 44.81 -1.38 -17.99
N PRO A 368 44.02 -2.22 -17.29
CA PRO A 368 44.45 -3.45 -16.63
C PRO A 368 43.98 -4.72 -17.39
N TRP A 369 43.47 -4.58 -18.61
CA TRP A 369 42.79 -5.63 -19.39
C TRP A 369 43.75 -6.66 -19.97
N CYS A 370 45.01 -6.28 -20.20
CA CYS A 370 46.06 -7.16 -20.71
C CYS A 370 46.84 -7.89 -19.61
N GLY A 371 46.54 -7.64 -18.33
CA GLY A 371 47.20 -8.31 -17.21
C GLY A 371 46.80 -9.78 -17.07
N THR A 372 47.75 -10.61 -16.64
CA THR A 372 47.53 -12.05 -16.38
C THR A 372 46.59 -12.29 -15.21
N ASP A 373 46.54 -11.36 -14.27
CA ASP A 373 45.65 -11.39 -13.12
C ASP A 373 44.49 -10.41 -13.29
N ALA A 374 43.36 -10.72 -12.65
CA ALA A 374 42.24 -9.81 -12.62
C ALA A 374 42.65 -8.48 -11.98
N PRO A 375 42.25 -7.34 -12.56
CA PRO A 375 42.45 -6.04 -11.96
C PRO A 375 41.92 -6.03 -10.53
N THR A 376 42.67 -5.46 -9.60
CA THR A 376 42.10 -5.13 -8.31
C THR A 376 41.04 -4.07 -8.52
N SER A 377 39.85 -4.26 -7.96
CA SER A 377 38.81 -3.22 -8.02
C SER A 377 39.39 -1.89 -7.50
N THR A 378 39.12 -0.81 -8.24
CA THR A 378 39.65 0.53 -7.92
C THR A 378 39.28 1.00 -6.50
N ARG A 379 39.99 2.03 -6.02
CA ARG A 379 39.82 2.62 -4.68
C ARG A 379 38.35 2.86 -4.33
N GLY A 380 37.94 2.39 -3.14
CA GLY A 380 36.57 2.53 -2.64
C GLY A 380 35.67 1.31 -2.83
N ALA A 381 36.22 0.15 -3.18
CA ALA A 381 35.52 -1.13 -3.08
C ALA A 381 35.24 -1.47 -1.60
N ARG A 382 34.06 -2.02 -1.34
CA ARG A 382 33.68 -2.53 -0.01
C ARG A 382 34.48 -3.80 0.31
N VAL A 383 34.71 -4.04 1.60
CA VAL A 383 35.22 -5.34 2.07
C VAL A 383 34.17 -6.43 1.78
N PRO A 384 34.55 -7.58 1.18
CA PRO A 384 33.63 -8.68 0.96
C PRO A 384 32.86 -9.06 2.23
N ASP A 385 31.56 -9.26 2.08
CA ASP A 385 30.68 -9.73 3.13
C ASP A 385 30.76 -11.24 3.22
N TRP A 386 30.54 -11.78 4.41
CA TRP A 386 30.58 -13.21 4.65
C TRP A 386 29.53 -13.98 3.83
N VAL A 387 28.46 -13.34 3.35
CA VAL A 387 27.45 -13.97 2.48
C VAL A 387 27.95 -14.17 1.04
N GLU A 388 28.98 -13.43 0.63
CA GLU A 388 29.53 -13.47 -0.72
C GLU A 388 30.57 -14.60 -0.81
N GLY A 389 30.15 -15.76 -1.33
CA GLY A 389 31.02 -16.92 -1.35
C GLY A 389 30.47 -18.10 -2.15
N SER A 390 31.29 -19.14 -2.26
CA SER A 390 30.96 -20.35 -3.03
C SER A 390 29.72 -21.08 -2.48
N ALA A 391 29.39 -20.93 -1.20
CA ALA A 391 28.16 -21.48 -0.63
C ALA A 391 26.91 -20.79 -1.20
N ALA A 392 26.89 -19.44 -1.22
CA ALA A 392 25.81 -18.68 -1.85
C ALA A 392 25.70 -18.98 -3.35
N LEU A 393 26.83 -19.11 -4.05
CA LEU A 393 26.83 -19.45 -5.47
C LEU A 393 26.23 -20.84 -5.74
N ARG A 394 26.59 -21.86 -4.95
CA ARG A 394 26.00 -23.20 -5.07
C ARG A 394 24.48 -23.16 -4.82
N ALA A 395 24.04 -22.39 -3.84
CA ALA A 395 22.62 -22.25 -3.54
C ALA A 395 21.85 -21.56 -4.67
N LEU A 396 22.42 -20.51 -5.28
CA LEU A 396 21.84 -19.85 -6.45
C LEU A 396 21.76 -20.76 -7.68
N ALA A 397 22.82 -21.55 -7.94
CA ALA A 397 22.82 -22.52 -9.04
C ALA A 397 21.76 -23.61 -8.84
N GLN A 398 21.55 -24.05 -7.59
CA GLN A 398 20.50 -25.01 -7.25
C GLN A 398 19.10 -24.43 -7.47
N GLU A 399 18.86 -23.16 -7.09
CA GLU A 399 17.59 -22.47 -7.34
C GLU A 399 17.28 -22.36 -8.84
N GLU A 400 18.28 -22.07 -9.67
CA GLU A 400 18.12 -22.00 -11.12
C GLU A 400 17.77 -23.37 -11.72
N ALA A 401 18.33 -24.46 -11.16
CA ALA A 401 18.00 -25.83 -11.55
C ALA A 401 16.59 -26.25 -11.08
N ASP A 402 16.16 -25.82 -9.90
CA ASP A 402 14.87 -26.19 -9.29
C ASP A 402 13.69 -25.36 -9.85
N GLY A 403 13.95 -24.17 -10.43
CA GLY A 403 12.97 -23.32 -11.11
C GLY A 403 12.08 -22.48 -10.17
N ALA A 404 10.97 -21.93 -10.70
CA ALA A 404 10.10 -20.97 -9.99
C ALA A 404 9.41 -21.53 -8.72
N SER A 405 9.43 -22.85 -8.55
CA SER A 405 9.04 -23.56 -7.34
C SER A 405 10.31 -24.07 -6.69
N ASP A 406 11.10 -23.19 -6.07
CA ASP A 406 12.16 -23.63 -5.14
C ASP A 406 11.52 -23.88 -3.76
N PRO A 407 11.24 -25.13 -3.38
CA PRO A 407 10.68 -25.47 -2.07
C PRO A 407 11.68 -25.33 -0.92
N ARG A 408 12.94 -24.95 -1.19
CA ARG A 408 14.04 -24.96 -0.21
C ARG A 408 14.53 -23.57 0.18
N LEU A 409 14.23 -22.51 -0.57
CA LEU A 409 14.41 -21.16 -0.05
C LEU A 409 13.45 -20.96 1.14
N SER A 410 13.96 -21.15 2.36
CA SER A 410 13.17 -20.89 3.57
C SER A 410 12.71 -19.42 3.54
N ARG A 411 11.38 -19.28 3.48
CA ARG A 411 10.65 -18.01 3.58
C ARG A 411 10.05 -17.84 4.97
N ASP A 412 10.55 -18.58 5.96
CA ASP A 412 10.01 -18.56 7.31
C ASP A 412 10.05 -17.13 7.88
N GLY A 413 8.89 -16.64 8.29
CA GLY A 413 8.73 -15.26 8.77
C GLY A 413 8.75 -14.17 7.67
N THR A 414 8.62 -14.54 6.39
CA THR A 414 8.52 -13.59 5.27
C THR A 414 7.05 -13.37 4.91
N SER A 415 6.58 -12.13 4.96
CA SER A 415 5.18 -11.80 4.63
C SER A 415 4.93 -11.85 3.12
N ALA A 416 3.67 -12.10 2.73
CA ALA A 416 3.25 -12.01 1.32
C ALA A 416 3.51 -10.60 0.73
N ALA A 417 3.36 -9.56 1.55
CA ALA A 417 3.67 -8.19 1.17
C ALA A 417 5.15 -8.00 0.84
N ALA A 418 6.07 -8.62 1.58
CA ALA A 418 7.51 -8.57 1.30
C ALA A 418 7.84 -9.28 -0.03
N LEU A 419 7.21 -10.42 -0.29
CA LEU A 419 7.38 -11.18 -1.53
C LEU A 419 6.84 -10.43 -2.76
N ALA A 420 5.85 -9.54 -2.58
CA ALA A 420 5.30 -8.72 -3.64
C ALA A 420 6.26 -7.59 -4.11
N VAL A 421 7.28 -7.24 -3.31
CA VAL A 421 8.29 -6.21 -3.65
C VAL A 421 9.31 -6.78 -4.63
N LYS A 422 9.01 -6.73 -5.94
CA LYS A 422 9.80 -7.39 -6.99
C LYS A 422 11.28 -7.02 -6.99
N GLU A 423 11.60 -5.76 -6.71
CA GLU A 423 12.96 -5.23 -6.67
C GLU A 423 13.85 -5.91 -5.63
N ALA A 424 13.25 -6.52 -4.60
CA ALA A 424 13.95 -7.26 -3.56
C ALA A 424 14.33 -8.70 -3.98
N HIS A 425 13.84 -9.18 -5.13
CA HIS A 425 14.03 -10.56 -5.59
C HIS A 425 14.51 -10.62 -7.05
N PRO A 426 15.73 -10.14 -7.36
CA PRO A 426 16.34 -10.37 -8.67
C PRO A 426 16.52 -11.87 -8.94
N SER A 427 16.78 -12.23 -10.20
CA SER A 427 17.01 -13.63 -10.60
C SER A 427 18.29 -14.21 -10.00
N ALA A 428 18.34 -15.53 -9.87
CA ALA A 428 19.54 -16.22 -9.37
C ALA A 428 20.76 -15.97 -10.26
N ALA A 429 20.58 -16.01 -11.58
CA ALA A 429 21.60 -15.68 -12.57
C ALA A 429 22.14 -14.25 -12.40
N TRP A 430 21.28 -13.27 -12.11
CA TRP A 430 21.72 -11.90 -11.83
C TRP A 430 22.57 -11.85 -10.56
N LEU A 431 22.12 -12.50 -9.49
CA LEU A 431 22.82 -12.54 -8.19
C LEU A 431 24.18 -13.25 -8.24
N ALA A 432 24.32 -14.28 -9.08
CA ALA A 432 25.56 -15.05 -9.22
C ALA A 432 26.75 -14.20 -9.69
N VAL A 433 26.48 -13.08 -10.37
CA VAL A 433 27.49 -12.13 -10.85
C VAL A 433 27.24 -10.70 -10.33
N ALA A 434 26.35 -10.55 -9.34
CA ALA A 434 25.88 -9.23 -8.91
C ALA A 434 26.93 -8.43 -8.16
N THR A 435 27.85 -9.09 -7.48
CA THR A 435 29.00 -8.45 -6.81
C THR A 435 30.29 -9.01 -7.38
N GLU A 436 31.37 -8.22 -7.23
CA GLU A 436 32.69 -8.62 -7.70
C GLU A 436 33.18 -9.91 -7.02
N GLU A 437 32.81 -10.11 -5.76
CA GLU A 437 33.15 -11.31 -4.99
C GLU A 437 32.36 -12.54 -5.46
N MET A 438 31.07 -12.39 -5.74
CA MET A 438 30.27 -13.46 -6.34
C MET A 438 30.81 -13.85 -7.72
N ALA A 439 31.16 -12.87 -8.55
CA ALA A 439 31.81 -13.11 -9.84
C ALA A 439 33.18 -13.80 -9.70
N ARG A 440 33.95 -13.49 -8.65
CA ARG A 440 35.20 -14.18 -8.31
C ARG A 440 34.97 -15.65 -7.94
N CYS A 441 33.95 -15.94 -7.14
CA CYS A 441 33.58 -17.31 -6.75
C CYS A 441 33.02 -18.14 -7.90
N GLY A 442 32.47 -17.50 -8.94
CA GLY A 442 31.97 -18.12 -10.17
C GLY A 442 32.95 -19.05 -10.91
N GLY A 443 34.23 -19.03 -10.54
CA GLY A 443 35.22 -20.00 -11.00
C GLY A 443 35.72 -19.79 -12.42
N ALA A 444 35.16 -18.84 -13.17
CA ALA A 444 35.71 -18.44 -14.46
C ALA A 444 37.10 -17.81 -14.24
N PRO A 445 38.19 -18.44 -14.74
CA PRO A 445 39.52 -17.87 -14.61
C PRO A 445 39.54 -16.52 -15.33
N TRP A 446 40.20 -15.53 -14.73
CA TRP A 446 40.42 -14.28 -15.42
C TRP A 446 41.21 -14.54 -16.70
N GLN A 447 40.65 -14.11 -17.82
CA GLN A 447 41.33 -14.14 -19.11
C GLN A 447 41.55 -12.70 -19.57
N PRO A 448 42.81 -12.32 -19.90
CA PRO A 448 43.10 -11.03 -20.51
C PRO A 448 42.20 -10.82 -21.74
N ALA A 449 41.72 -9.61 -21.95
CA ALA A 449 40.78 -9.33 -23.04
C ALA A 449 41.39 -9.66 -24.41
N ALA A 450 42.66 -9.36 -24.62
CA ALA A 450 43.40 -9.70 -25.83
C ALA A 450 43.51 -11.22 -26.09
N ALA A 451 43.43 -12.05 -25.04
CA ALA A 451 43.50 -13.51 -25.18
C ALA A 451 42.16 -14.14 -25.58
N ARG A 452 41.05 -13.38 -25.57
CA ARG A 452 39.72 -13.85 -25.94
C ARG A 452 39.44 -13.78 -27.45
N VAL A 453 40.33 -13.15 -28.20
CA VAL A 453 40.25 -13.08 -29.67
C VAL A 453 41.13 -14.17 -30.26
N GLU A 454 40.64 -14.81 -31.33
CA GLU A 454 41.39 -15.82 -32.07
C GLU A 454 42.68 -15.20 -32.64
N GLY A 455 43.84 -15.74 -32.29
CA GLY A 455 45.16 -15.15 -32.59
C GLY A 455 45.76 -14.28 -31.46
N GLY A 456 45.01 -14.04 -30.38
CA GLY A 456 45.51 -13.42 -29.15
C GLY A 456 45.94 -11.97 -29.33
N ALA A 457 46.94 -11.53 -28.54
CA ALA A 457 47.47 -10.18 -28.62
C ALA A 457 48.09 -9.82 -29.99
N ALA A 458 48.42 -10.82 -30.83
CA ALA A 458 48.97 -10.59 -32.16
C ALA A 458 47.91 -10.32 -33.24
N ALA A 459 46.63 -10.59 -32.94
CA ALA A 459 45.50 -10.34 -33.85
C ALA A 459 44.99 -8.89 -33.80
N TRP A 460 45.37 -8.14 -32.76
CA TRP A 460 45.07 -6.72 -32.57
C TRP A 460 46.25 -5.87 -33.01
#